data_AF-A0A0F9HBQ1-F1
#
_entry.id   AF-A0A0F9HBQ1-F1
#
_cell.length_a   1.000
_cell.length_b   1.000
_cell.length_c   1.000
_cell.angle_alpha   90.00
_cell.angle_beta   90.00
_cell.angle_gamma   90.00
#
_symmetry.space_group_name_H-M   'P 1'
#
loop_
_entity.id
_entity.type
_entity.pdbx_description
1 polymer ?
#
loop_
_entity_poly.entity_id
_entity_poly.type
_entity_poly.pdbx_seq_one_letter_code
_entity_poly.pdbx_strand_id
1 'polypeptide(L)'
;MKKYSKRTIGLFGLLKEIQSQFLNWKKLKNLIPKYLEYHNQWKIYSSMEGAESSEYTEASPKIYEQTISTKFDSHYFYQAIWGFNRILESKCKHHVDIGSNVTFVGLLTAITEVTFIDIRPLRVNLKNFKSKKGNILSLPYENNSISSLSSLHVAEHIGLGRYG
;
A
#
# COMPACT_ATOMS: atom_id res chain seq x y z
N MET A 1 -24.67 1.45 -8.05
CA MET A 1 -24.55 1.46 -6.56
C MET A 1 -24.56 0.02 -6.05
N LYS A 2 -23.41 -0.51 -5.62
CA LYS A 2 -23.34 -1.84 -4.99
C LYS A 2 -23.67 -1.67 -3.51
N LYS A 3 -24.71 -2.38 -3.03
CA LYS A 3 -25.04 -2.53 -1.61
C LYS A 3 -23.84 -3.14 -0.89
N TYR A 4 -23.12 -2.33 -0.12
CA TYR A 4 -22.15 -2.85 0.84
C TYR A 4 -22.91 -3.55 1.97
N SER A 5 -22.54 -4.81 2.20
CA SER A 5 -23.01 -5.64 3.31
C SER A 5 -22.74 -4.93 4.63
N LYS A 6 -23.81 -4.53 5.34
CA LYS A 6 -23.77 -4.01 6.71
C LYS A 6 -23.04 -5.02 7.62
N ARG A 7 -21.80 -4.73 7.99
CA ARG A 7 -21.13 -5.38 9.11
C ARG A 7 -20.97 -4.32 10.20
N THR A 8 -21.70 -4.52 11.29
CA THR A 8 -21.59 -3.81 12.56
C THR A 8 -20.17 -4.04 13.11
N ILE A 9 -19.31 -3.01 13.11
CA ILE A 9 -17.86 -3.18 13.41
C ILE A 9 -17.43 -2.57 14.74
N GLY A 10 -18.16 -1.61 15.33
CA GLY A 10 -17.76 -0.99 16.61
C GLY A 10 -17.59 -1.97 17.78
N LEU A 11 -18.67 -2.61 18.25
CA LEU A 11 -18.62 -3.57 19.36
C LEU A 11 -18.13 -4.95 18.92
N PHE A 12 -18.46 -5.33 17.69
CA PHE A 12 -18.09 -6.62 17.09
C PHE A 12 -16.60 -6.68 16.70
N GLY A 13 -15.97 -5.53 16.40
CA GLY A 13 -14.53 -5.41 16.15
C GLY A 13 -13.74 -5.60 17.43
N LEU A 14 -14.15 -4.93 18.53
CA LEU A 14 -13.58 -5.16 19.86
C LEU A 14 -13.78 -6.62 20.29
N LEU A 15 -14.97 -7.20 20.12
CA LEU A 15 -15.23 -8.61 20.44
C LEU A 15 -14.44 -9.58 19.55
N LYS A 16 -14.24 -9.29 18.26
CA LYS A 16 -13.39 -10.10 17.37
C LYS A 16 -11.91 -10.01 17.74
N GLU A 17 -11.45 -8.84 18.14
CA GLU A 17 -10.06 -8.61 18.55
C GLU A 17 -9.80 -9.22 19.94
N ILE A 18 -10.77 -9.16 20.85
CA ILE A 18 -10.76 -9.91 22.11
C ILE A 18 -10.78 -11.42 21.80
N GLN A 19 -11.66 -11.89 20.91
CA GLN A 19 -11.76 -13.29 20.44
C GLN A 19 -10.43 -13.81 19.86
N SER A 20 -9.75 -13.01 19.03
CA SER A 20 -8.45 -13.38 18.43
C SER A 20 -7.28 -13.30 19.40
N GLN A 21 -7.46 -12.65 20.56
CA GLN A 21 -6.41 -12.43 21.57
C GLN A 21 -6.66 -13.17 22.90
N PHE A 22 -7.55 -14.16 22.95
CA PHE A 22 -7.95 -14.89 24.18
C PHE A 22 -6.86 -15.65 24.95
N LEU A 23 -5.58 -15.48 24.62
CA LEU A 23 -4.46 -16.03 25.38
C LEU A 23 -3.49 -14.98 25.93
N ASN A 24 -3.77 -13.67 25.83
CA ASN A 24 -2.83 -12.66 26.34
C ASN A 24 -3.48 -11.48 27.09
N TRP A 25 -3.69 -11.67 28.39
CA TRP A 25 -4.20 -10.67 29.34
C TRP A 25 -3.41 -9.36 29.35
N LYS A 26 -2.11 -9.37 29.02
CA LYS A 26 -1.30 -8.13 28.91
C LYS A 26 -1.75 -7.26 27.73
N LYS A 27 -2.19 -7.87 26.62
CA LYS A 27 -2.70 -7.11 25.47
C LYS A 27 -4.07 -6.50 25.78
N LEU A 28 -4.97 -7.23 26.44
CA LEU A 28 -6.28 -6.71 26.86
C LEU A 28 -6.17 -5.50 27.80
N LYS A 29 -5.25 -5.55 28.78
CA LYS A 29 -5.00 -4.43 29.69
C LYS A 29 -4.57 -3.13 28.99
N ASN A 30 -3.83 -3.24 27.89
CA ASN A 30 -3.38 -2.09 27.11
C ASN A 30 -4.42 -1.63 26.08
N LEU A 31 -5.39 -2.48 25.74
CA LEU A 31 -6.43 -2.20 24.74
C LEU A 31 -7.47 -1.22 25.29
N ILE A 32 -7.96 -1.48 26.51
CA ILE A 32 -9.07 -0.73 27.11
C ILE A 32 -8.75 0.77 27.26
N PRO A 33 -7.60 1.19 27.84
CA PRO A 33 -7.27 2.61 27.97
C PRO A 33 -7.21 3.34 26.62
N LYS A 34 -6.67 2.68 25.60
CA LYS A 34 -6.54 3.25 24.24
C LYS A 34 -7.88 3.47 23.57
N TYR A 35 -8.84 2.55 23.76
CA TYR A 35 -10.20 2.73 23.26
C TYR A 35 -10.95 3.83 24.01
N LEU A 36 -10.73 3.99 25.31
CA LEU A 36 -11.28 5.11 26.08
C LEU A 36 -10.71 6.45 25.60
N GLU A 37 -9.40 6.53 25.39
CA GLU A 37 -8.74 7.70 24.81
C GLU A 37 -9.31 8.02 23.42
N TYR A 38 -9.39 7.02 22.54
CA TYR A 38 -9.99 7.17 21.22
C TYR A 38 -11.44 7.66 21.26
N HIS A 39 -12.27 7.14 22.19
CA HIS A 39 -13.64 7.60 22.35
C HIS A 39 -13.73 9.06 22.82
N ASN A 40 -12.81 9.51 23.68
CA ASN A 40 -12.74 10.91 24.06
C ASN A 40 -12.31 11.79 22.88
N GLN A 41 -11.30 11.36 22.11
CA GLN A 41 -10.87 12.04 20.88
C GLN A 41 -12.01 12.12 19.86
N TRP A 42 -12.82 11.06 19.73
CA TRP A 42 -13.99 11.05 18.87
C TRP A 42 -15.04 12.09 19.30
N LYS A 43 -15.37 12.16 20.60
CA LYS A 43 -16.30 13.18 21.11
C LYS A 43 -15.82 14.59 20.81
N ILE A 44 -14.52 14.83 20.98
CA ILE A 44 -13.91 16.13 20.65
C ILE A 44 -14.07 16.40 19.15
N TYR A 45 -13.65 15.46 18.29
CA TYR A 45 -13.82 15.56 16.84
C TYR A 45 -15.27 15.84 16.42
N SER A 46 -16.23 15.07 16.92
CA SER A 46 -17.66 15.23 16.59
C SER A 46 -18.26 16.56 17.06
N SER A 47 -17.61 17.26 17.99
CA SER A 47 -18.04 18.59 18.44
C SER A 47 -17.41 19.75 17.65
N MET A 48 -16.46 19.47 16.75
CA MET A 48 -15.80 20.49 15.94
C MET A 48 -16.74 21.00 14.83
N GLU A 49 -16.62 22.28 14.50
CA GLU A 49 -17.32 22.87 13.35
C GLU A 49 -16.86 22.19 12.06
N GLY A 50 -17.81 21.74 11.24
CA GLY A 50 -17.51 21.04 9.98
C GLY A 50 -17.08 19.58 10.14
N ALA A 51 -17.18 18.99 11.34
CA ALA A 51 -16.94 17.56 11.52
C ALA A 51 -17.88 16.72 10.66
N GLU A 52 -17.34 15.65 10.04
CA GLU A 52 -18.14 14.77 9.21
C GLU A 52 -19.18 14.03 10.07
N SER A 53 -20.41 13.92 9.58
CA SER A 53 -21.46 13.11 10.21
C SER A 53 -21.19 11.62 9.96
N SER A 54 -20.21 11.07 10.67
CA SER A 54 -19.90 9.65 10.66
C SER A 54 -20.43 8.99 11.93
N GLU A 55 -20.95 7.77 11.80
CA GLU A 55 -21.33 7.00 12.97
C GLU A 55 -20.09 6.39 13.62
N TYR A 56 -20.01 6.45 14.97
CA TYR A 56 -18.93 5.79 15.71
C TYR A 56 -18.80 4.30 15.39
N THR A 57 -19.89 3.66 14.97
CA THR A 57 -19.93 2.23 14.62
C THR A 57 -19.30 1.91 13.26
N GLU A 58 -19.18 2.91 12.39
CA GLU A 58 -18.52 2.83 11.08
C GLU A 58 -17.04 3.23 11.15
N ALA A 59 -16.61 3.78 12.29
CA ALA A 59 -15.22 4.14 12.50
C ALA A 59 -14.31 2.90 12.52
N SER A 60 -13.09 3.06 12.01
CA SER A 60 -12.02 2.04 12.06
C SER A 60 -10.86 2.56 12.92
N PRO A 61 -10.94 2.46 14.26
CA PRO A 61 -9.96 3.06 15.16
C PRO A 61 -8.55 2.51 14.91
N LYS A 62 -7.57 3.40 14.83
CA LYS A 62 -6.16 3.05 14.70
C LYS A 62 -5.41 3.32 16.01
N ILE A 63 -5.86 2.68 17.08
CA ILE A 63 -5.41 2.88 18.47
C ILE A 63 -3.92 2.59 18.73
N TYR A 64 -3.20 2.03 17.76
CA TYR A 64 -1.76 1.77 17.83
C TYR A 64 -0.92 2.71 16.95
N GLU A 65 -1.53 3.62 16.19
CA GLU A 65 -0.84 4.58 15.32
C GLU A 65 -0.41 5.86 16.05
N GLN A 66 -0.84 6.07 17.29
CA GLN A 66 -0.36 7.18 18.13
C GLN A 66 1.06 6.87 18.64
N THR A 67 2.02 6.94 17.73
CA THR A 67 3.44 6.65 17.96
C THR A 67 4.25 7.94 17.88
N ILE A 68 5.39 7.98 18.59
CA ILE A 68 6.31 9.13 18.59
C ILE A 68 6.93 9.35 17.20
N SER A 69 7.06 8.30 16.38
CA SER A 69 7.62 8.35 15.03
C SER A 69 6.89 7.42 14.08
N THR A 70 6.80 7.83 12.82
CA THR A 70 6.21 7.04 11.74
C THR A 70 7.17 5.93 11.32
N LYS A 71 6.70 4.67 11.33
CA LYS A 71 7.46 3.52 10.83
C LYS A 71 7.26 3.37 9.33
N PHE A 72 8.31 2.97 8.63
CA PHE A 72 8.26 2.65 7.20
C PHE A 72 9.33 1.60 6.86
N ASP A 73 9.17 0.93 5.72
CA ASP A 73 10.21 0.07 5.17
C ASP A 73 11.27 0.95 4.50
N SER A 74 12.46 1.00 5.09
CA SER A 74 13.54 1.88 4.64
C SER A 74 14.02 1.54 3.24
N HIS A 75 14.09 0.25 2.90
CA HIS A 75 14.59 -0.19 1.60
C HIS A 75 13.61 0.23 0.50
N TYR A 76 12.33 -0.10 0.63
CA TYR A 76 11.33 0.32 -0.35
C TYR A 76 11.18 1.84 -0.43
N PHE A 77 11.23 2.54 0.70
CA PHE A 77 11.04 4.01 0.72
C PHE A 77 12.18 4.75 0.02
N TYR A 78 13.42 4.53 0.45
CA TYR A 78 14.56 5.26 -0.12
C TYR A 78 14.87 4.82 -1.55
N GLN A 79 14.71 3.52 -1.86
CA GLN A 79 14.90 3.02 -3.23
C GLN A 79 13.87 3.60 -4.20
N ALA A 80 12.60 3.68 -3.81
CA ALA A 80 11.55 4.27 -4.65
C ALA A 80 11.84 5.76 -4.93
N ILE A 81 12.24 6.53 -3.92
CA ILE A 81 12.59 7.95 -4.09
C ILE A 81 13.79 8.12 -5.03
N TRP A 82 14.85 7.33 -4.82
CA TRP A 82 16.04 7.38 -5.66
C TRP A 82 15.71 7.02 -7.12
N GLY A 83 15.00 5.91 -7.34
CA GLY A 83 14.63 5.44 -8.68
C GLY A 83 13.72 6.43 -9.41
N PHE A 84 12.75 7.01 -8.69
CA PHE A 84 11.83 8.00 -9.24
C PHE A 84 12.58 9.23 -9.75
N ASN A 85 13.49 9.77 -8.94
CA ASN A 85 14.28 10.94 -9.31
C ASN A 85 15.17 10.66 -10.53
N ARG A 86 15.78 9.48 -10.64
CA ARG A 86 16.57 9.10 -11.83
C ARG A 86 15.72 9.06 -13.10
N ILE A 87 14.53 8.49 -13.01
CA ILE A 87 13.62 8.41 -14.17
C ILE A 87 13.10 9.80 -14.55
N LEU A 88 12.75 10.64 -13.56
CA LEU A 88 12.34 12.02 -13.77
C LEU A 88 13.42 12.85 -14.49
N GLU A 89 14.66 12.79 -14.00
CA GLU A 89 15.79 13.51 -14.58
C GLU A 89 16.13 13.02 -16.00
N SER A 90 15.94 11.74 -16.27
CA SER A 90 16.17 11.17 -17.61
C SER A 90 15.26 11.75 -18.69
N LYS A 91 14.11 12.32 -18.30
CA LYS A 91 13.05 12.81 -19.22
C LYS A 91 12.63 11.77 -20.26
N CYS A 92 12.75 10.48 -19.93
CA CYS A 92 12.33 9.42 -20.84
C CYS A 92 10.83 9.55 -21.12
N LYS A 93 10.45 9.35 -22.39
CA LYS A 93 9.02 9.36 -22.79
C LYS A 93 8.32 8.06 -22.43
N HIS A 94 9.09 7.00 -22.29
CA HIS A 94 8.62 5.65 -21.98
C HIS A 94 9.62 4.95 -21.07
N HIS A 95 9.11 4.31 -20.02
CA HIS A 95 9.85 3.53 -19.06
C HIS A 95 9.27 2.11 -18.98
N VAL A 96 10.13 1.11 -18.91
CA VAL A 96 9.74 -0.28 -18.65
C VAL A 96 10.12 -0.63 -17.21
N ASP A 97 9.15 -1.09 -16.43
CA ASP A 97 9.39 -1.61 -15.08
C ASP A 97 9.12 -3.11 -15.05
N ILE A 98 10.03 -3.87 -14.44
CA ILE A 98 9.89 -5.31 -14.26
C ILE A 98 9.63 -5.61 -12.79
N GLY A 99 8.37 -5.86 -12.43
CA GLY A 99 7.97 -6.47 -11.16
C GLY A 99 8.19 -5.65 -9.88
N SER A 100 8.53 -4.36 -9.98
CA SER A 100 8.76 -3.50 -8.82
C SER A 100 7.48 -3.25 -8.02
N ASN A 101 7.62 -2.54 -6.89
CA ASN A 101 6.47 -2.15 -6.07
C ASN A 101 5.43 -1.34 -6.88
N VAL A 102 4.17 -1.76 -6.83
CA VAL A 102 3.08 -1.16 -7.64
C VAL A 102 2.81 0.31 -7.33
N THR A 103 3.07 0.77 -6.10
CA THR A 103 2.93 2.18 -5.73
C THR A 103 4.00 3.03 -6.44
N PHE A 104 5.24 2.54 -6.47
CA PHE A 104 6.32 3.19 -7.22
C PHE A 104 5.99 3.27 -8.72
N VAL A 105 5.55 2.17 -9.32
CA VAL A 105 5.13 2.11 -10.72
C VAL A 105 3.97 3.07 -11.01
N GLY A 106 2.96 3.12 -10.14
CA GLY A 106 1.85 4.05 -10.28
C GLY A 106 2.29 5.51 -10.22
N LEU A 107 3.22 5.87 -9.33
CA LEU A 107 3.77 7.23 -9.25
C LEU A 107 4.51 7.61 -10.53
N LEU A 108 5.27 6.70 -11.15
CA LEU A 108 5.98 6.97 -12.41
C LEU A 108 5.04 7.38 -13.55
N THR A 109 3.80 6.88 -13.57
CA THR A 109 2.82 7.23 -14.62
C THR A 109 2.44 8.73 -14.62
N ALA A 110 2.69 9.43 -13.51
CA ALA A 110 2.48 10.86 -13.41
C ALA A 110 3.51 11.66 -14.23
N ILE A 111 4.67 11.08 -14.55
CA ILE A 111 5.79 11.76 -15.19
C ILE A 111 6.19 11.17 -16.55
N THR A 112 5.82 9.92 -16.85
CA THR A 112 6.17 9.24 -18.12
C THR A 112 5.19 8.11 -18.46
N GLU A 113 5.22 7.59 -19.68
CA GLU A 113 4.51 6.36 -20.02
C GLU A 113 5.22 5.15 -19.42
N VAL A 114 4.48 4.26 -18.75
CA VAL A 114 5.04 3.09 -18.08
C VAL A 114 4.47 1.80 -18.65
N THR A 115 5.35 0.91 -19.09
CA THR A 115 5.00 -0.51 -19.29
C THR A 115 5.47 -1.30 -18.08
N PHE A 116 4.52 -1.83 -17.32
CA PHE A 116 4.78 -2.70 -16.18
C PHE A 116 4.68 -4.18 -16.59
N ILE A 117 5.74 -4.94 -16.32
CA ILE A 117 5.85 -6.36 -16.65
C ILE A 117 6.01 -7.15 -15.37
N ASP A 118 5.06 -8.04 -15.10
CA ASP A 118 5.10 -8.95 -13.95
C ASP A 118 4.41 -10.26 -14.36
N ILE A 119 4.73 -11.35 -13.68
CA ILE A 119 4.03 -12.62 -13.88
C ILE A 119 2.54 -12.51 -13.45
N ARG A 120 2.22 -11.55 -12.60
CA ARG A 120 0.90 -11.16 -12.12
C ARG A 120 0.54 -9.78 -12.69
N PRO A 121 -0.22 -9.73 -13.79
CA PRO A 121 -0.58 -8.45 -14.41
C PRO A 121 -1.39 -7.57 -13.45
N LEU A 122 -1.01 -6.30 -13.37
CA LEU A 122 -1.67 -5.29 -12.55
C LEU A 122 -2.93 -4.76 -13.26
N ARG A 123 -4.10 -4.95 -12.66
CA ARG A 123 -5.39 -4.53 -13.22
C ARG A 123 -5.82 -3.19 -12.62
N VAL A 124 -5.42 -2.10 -13.25
CA VAL A 124 -5.77 -0.72 -12.85
C VAL A 124 -6.12 0.11 -14.07
N ASN A 125 -6.94 1.14 -13.88
CA ASN A 125 -7.25 2.13 -14.91
C ASN A 125 -6.46 3.41 -14.61
N LEU A 126 -5.24 3.50 -15.15
CA LEU A 126 -4.35 4.67 -15.01
C LEU A 126 -3.97 5.18 -16.39
N LYS A 127 -3.95 6.51 -16.55
CA LYS A 127 -3.37 7.14 -17.74
C LYS A 127 -1.87 6.82 -17.77
N ASN A 128 -1.29 6.75 -18.98
CA ASN A 128 0.14 6.50 -19.19
C ASN A 128 0.62 5.14 -18.64
N PHE A 129 -0.27 4.16 -18.49
CA PHE A 129 0.06 2.85 -17.93
C PHE A 129 -0.33 1.71 -18.86
N LYS A 130 0.56 0.74 -19.03
CA LYS A 130 0.31 -0.54 -19.72
C LYS A 130 0.81 -1.67 -18.84
N SER A 131 -0.06 -2.61 -18.46
CA SER A 131 0.37 -3.85 -17.82
C SER A 131 0.53 -4.97 -18.85
N LYS A 132 1.64 -5.70 -18.79
CA LYS A 132 1.87 -6.92 -19.55
C LYS A 132 2.21 -8.06 -18.60
N LYS A 133 1.65 -9.24 -18.86
CA LYS A 133 2.10 -10.46 -18.20
C LYS A 133 3.44 -10.87 -18.82
N GLY A 134 4.45 -11.14 -18.00
CA GLY A 134 5.76 -11.59 -18.48
C GLY A 134 6.63 -12.19 -17.38
N ASN A 135 7.56 -13.06 -17.77
CA ASN A 135 8.57 -13.62 -16.88
C ASN A 135 9.89 -12.85 -17.09
N ILE A 136 10.56 -12.44 -16.01
CA ILE A 136 11.84 -11.74 -16.05
C ILE A 136 12.94 -12.57 -16.73
N LEU A 137 12.83 -13.91 -16.71
CA LEU A 137 13.75 -14.82 -17.39
C LEU A 137 13.52 -14.91 -18.91
N SER A 138 12.40 -14.39 -19.41
CA SER A 138 12.01 -14.49 -20.81
C SER A 138 11.21 -13.25 -21.23
N LEU A 139 11.84 -12.08 -21.16
CA LEU A 139 11.23 -10.82 -21.56
C LEU A 139 11.08 -10.74 -23.09
N PRO A 140 9.97 -10.20 -23.62
CA PRO A 140 9.71 -10.10 -25.05
C PRO A 140 10.42 -8.89 -25.68
N TYR A 141 11.71 -8.73 -25.39
CA TYR A 141 12.56 -7.63 -25.87
C TYR A 141 13.89 -8.18 -26.35
N GLU A 142 14.45 -7.49 -27.34
CA GLU A 142 15.81 -7.77 -27.77
C GLU A 142 16.83 -7.27 -26.73
N ASN A 143 18.01 -7.87 -26.75
CA ASN A 143 19.09 -7.43 -25.88
C ASN A 143 19.42 -5.95 -26.14
N ASN A 144 19.58 -5.17 -25.07
CA ASN A 144 19.90 -3.75 -25.12
C ASN A 144 18.89 -2.88 -25.90
N SER A 145 17.65 -3.32 -26.10
CA SER A 145 16.65 -2.57 -26.87
C SER A 145 15.81 -1.58 -26.04
N ILE A 146 15.92 -1.62 -24.71
CA ILE A 146 15.14 -0.79 -23.80
C ILE A 146 16.02 0.37 -23.30
N SER A 147 15.58 1.61 -23.55
CA SER A 147 16.33 2.82 -23.20
C SER A 147 16.16 3.27 -21.75
N SER A 148 15.08 2.86 -21.08
CA SER A 148 14.81 3.16 -19.67
C SER A 148 14.12 1.97 -19.02
N LEU A 149 14.81 1.34 -18.07
CA LEU A 149 14.42 0.08 -17.43
C LEU A 149 14.64 0.16 -15.91
N SER A 150 13.73 -0.39 -15.13
CA SER A 150 13.95 -0.67 -13.72
C SER A 150 13.42 -2.04 -13.30
N SER A 151 14.02 -2.59 -12.23
CA SER A 151 13.67 -3.89 -11.63
C SER A 151 14.10 -3.83 -10.16
N LEU A 152 13.23 -3.26 -9.32
CA LEU A 152 13.55 -2.85 -7.95
C LEU A 152 12.92 -3.81 -6.93
N HIS A 153 13.76 -4.48 -6.14
CA HIS A 153 13.38 -5.55 -5.21
C HIS A 153 12.68 -6.75 -5.89
N VAL A 154 13.33 -7.28 -6.94
CA VAL A 154 12.78 -8.32 -7.82
C VAL A 154 13.77 -9.46 -8.03
N ALA A 155 15.02 -9.15 -8.41
CA ALA A 155 16.02 -10.15 -8.74
C ALA A 155 16.31 -11.12 -7.59
N GLU A 156 16.26 -10.63 -6.35
CA GLU A 156 16.45 -11.45 -5.14
C GLU A 156 15.33 -12.47 -4.90
N HIS A 157 14.22 -12.37 -5.63
CA HIS A 157 13.10 -13.30 -5.53
C HIS A 157 13.06 -14.31 -6.68
N ILE A 158 14.07 -14.31 -7.56
CA ILE A 158 14.21 -15.33 -8.61
C ILE A 158 14.62 -16.67 -7.97
N GLY A 159 13.89 -17.75 -8.29
CA GLY A 159 14.08 -19.09 -7.73
C GLY A 159 13.47 -19.30 -6.33
N LEU A 160 12.84 -18.27 -5.75
CA LEU A 160 12.25 -18.29 -4.40
C LEU A 160 10.72 -18.19 -4.42
N GLY A 161 10.09 -18.77 -5.45
CA GLY A 161 8.63 -18.88 -5.58
C GLY A 161 7.91 -17.62 -6.05
N ARG A 162 8.62 -16.53 -6.38
CA ARG A 162 8.03 -15.32 -6.96
C ARG A 162 8.34 -15.16 -8.45
N TYR A 163 9.56 -15.45 -8.88
CA TYR A 163 9.97 -15.44 -10.28
C TYR A 163 10.88 -16.64 -10.53
N GLY A 164 10.83 -17.27 -11.70
CA GLY A 164 11.57 -18.52 -11.96
C GLY A 164 10.76 -19.76 -11.65
#